data_AF-A0A953Q1D6-F1
#
_entry.id   AF-A0A953Q1D6-F1
#
_cell.length_a   1.000
_cell.length_b   1.000
_cell.length_c   1.000
_cell.angle_alpha   90.00
_cell.angle_beta   90.00
_cell.angle_gamma   90.00
#
_symmetry.space_group_name_H-M   'P 1'
#
loop_
_entity.id
_entity.type
_entity.pdbx_description
1 polymer ?
#
loop_
_entity_poly.entity_id
_entity_poly.type
_entity_poly.pdbx_seq_one_letter_code
_entity_poly.pdbx_strand_id
1 'polypeptide(L)'
;WFGDLVTCRDWTDLWLNEGFATFMQYVWDEHANGRDRALLDLEDPTSGYSYAEEFSKRAIVPSAYDSPWDMFDATTYNKGGWAIRVLRGQLGEAAFWKAIHAYLTQYRAQPADTEDFERVVEQSTGRDLHEFFGQWFRAIGHPEFTASWRWDKSKKAAVVHLEQPKAGGLHYGFYTGNITVAAWVKGARITRTFAIRSAQETLELPLRARPQMVQVDPEHEWLKELTWEKSASEWNYEAAHAPYAVDRIRALQALLKQLSKQSPLSSQSAIGHVGSGEAATLSKDGLVRLVSARARHDADLELRSFALQQLVRLDPSKGKPLAMAWLKSRDAGIRLAGMQAVTRLPENALRAGDVARLHRLFETDAIAQVRATALDGLLKFDPAHKREELEVGLKAHSYDWIVESRALEAWAGLGAKALPVLKAWAAPSVPPAPREAAINGLGKIGQGDPEVLKLLRHALATAPPYNVQMSAASALAALNDQASLGEIQRLRDETWVGFFRGEFAGAAAKLKNARAGGARGNSGQGDR
;
A
#
# COMPACT_ATOMS: atom_id res chain seq x y z
N TRP A 1 -21.30 0.88 16.59
CA TRP A 1 -21.05 0.94 18.04
C TRP A 1 -20.25 2.18 18.36
N PHE A 2 -19.01 2.24 17.87
CA PHE A 2 -18.17 3.43 17.88
C PHE A 2 -18.72 4.47 16.89
N GLY A 3 -18.75 5.75 17.27
CA GLY A 3 -19.37 6.84 16.49
C GLY A 3 -20.82 7.16 16.88
N ASP A 4 -21.67 6.14 17.01
CA ASP A 4 -23.11 6.35 17.29
C ASP A 4 -23.51 6.01 18.74
N LEU A 5 -23.13 4.82 19.24
CA LEU A 5 -23.49 4.39 20.59
C LEU A 5 -22.59 5.06 21.63
N VAL A 6 -21.31 5.19 21.30
CA VAL A 6 -20.32 5.96 22.05
C VAL A 6 -19.58 6.81 21.04
N THR A 7 -19.58 8.12 21.23
CA THR A 7 -18.89 9.08 20.36
C THR A 7 -17.71 9.71 21.09
N CYS A 8 -16.72 10.20 20.36
CA CYS A 8 -15.67 11.05 20.91
C CYS A 8 -16.24 12.35 21.52
N ARG A 9 -15.64 12.82 22.62
CA ARG A 9 -16.00 14.07 23.29
C ARG A 9 -15.54 15.31 22.51
N ASP A 10 -14.37 15.22 21.89
CA ASP A 10 -13.78 16.24 21.03
C ASP A 10 -13.13 15.59 19.80
N TRP A 11 -12.83 16.37 18.75
CA TRP A 11 -12.20 15.87 17.54
C TRP A 11 -10.76 15.36 17.76
N THR A 12 -10.05 15.81 18.81
CA THR A 12 -8.76 15.19 19.19
C THR A 12 -8.90 13.70 19.55
N ASP A 13 -10.09 13.28 20.00
CA ASP A 13 -10.42 11.90 20.36
C ASP A 13 -11.10 11.13 19.22
N LEU A 14 -11.12 11.67 17.98
CA LEU A 14 -11.83 11.07 16.84
C LEU A 14 -11.42 9.61 16.56
N TRP A 15 -10.22 9.20 16.96
CA TRP A 15 -9.76 7.82 16.85
C TRP A 15 -10.65 6.81 17.59
N LEU A 16 -11.35 7.24 18.66
CA LEU A 16 -12.32 6.38 19.37
C LEU A 16 -13.47 5.96 18.46
N ASN A 17 -13.79 6.78 17.46
CA ASN A 17 -14.77 6.47 16.44
C ASN A 17 -14.08 5.72 15.28
N GLU A 18 -13.17 6.42 14.60
CA GLU A 18 -12.66 6.01 13.29
C GLU A 18 -11.51 4.99 13.36
N GLY A 19 -10.68 5.07 14.39
CA GLY A 19 -9.67 4.06 14.67
C GLY A 19 -10.33 2.72 15.00
N PHE A 20 -11.40 2.72 15.79
CA PHE A 20 -12.19 1.52 16.05
C PHE A 20 -12.92 1.00 14.81
N ALA A 21 -13.49 1.88 13.98
CA ALA A 21 -14.09 1.46 12.71
C ALA A 21 -13.05 0.72 11.83
N THR A 22 -11.87 1.31 11.69
CA THR A 22 -10.73 0.74 10.95
C THR A 22 -10.26 -0.60 11.54
N PHE A 23 -10.17 -0.70 12.87
CA PHE A 23 -9.82 -1.94 13.57
C PHE A 23 -10.91 -3.02 13.41
N MET A 24 -12.19 -2.65 13.48
CA MET A 24 -13.28 -3.61 13.34
C MET A 24 -13.39 -4.17 11.92
N GLN A 25 -13.04 -3.37 10.90
CA GLN A 25 -12.88 -3.88 9.54
C GLN A 25 -11.78 -4.96 9.49
N TYR A 26 -10.61 -4.74 10.12
CA TYR A 26 -9.56 -5.76 10.21
C TYR A 26 -10.05 -7.04 10.91
N VAL A 27 -10.80 -6.92 12.00
CA VAL A 27 -11.39 -8.06 12.71
C VAL A 27 -12.38 -8.82 11.82
N TRP A 28 -13.16 -8.11 11.01
CA TRP A 28 -14.06 -8.73 10.03
C TRP A 28 -13.29 -9.44 8.93
N ASP A 29 -12.26 -8.82 8.35
CA ASP A 29 -11.45 -9.42 7.29
C ASP A 29 -10.71 -10.67 7.78
N GLU A 30 -10.18 -10.63 9.01
CA GLU A 30 -9.57 -11.80 9.67
C GLU A 30 -10.60 -12.94 9.83
N HIS A 31 -11.84 -12.63 10.18
CA HIS A 31 -12.92 -13.61 10.33
C HIS A 31 -13.42 -14.17 9.00
N ALA A 32 -13.70 -13.30 8.03
CA ALA A 32 -14.36 -13.66 6.78
C ALA A 32 -13.39 -14.27 5.76
N ASN A 33 -12.17 -13.75 5.69
CA ASN A 33 -11.19 -14.11 4.66
C ASN A 33 -9.94 -14.81 5.23
N GLY A 34 -9.82 -14.89 6.55
CA GLY A 34 -8.69 -15.50 7.23
C GLY A 34 -7.52 -14.53 7.45
N ARG A 35 -6.59 -14.95 8.32
CA ARG A 35 -5.50 -14.11 8.78
C ARG A 35 -4.51 -13.71 7.69
N ASP A 36 -4.24 -14.58 6.71
CA ASP A 36 -3.36 -14.25 5.58
C ASP A 36 -3.90 -13.05 4.80
N ARG A 37 -5.19 -13.05 4.47
CA ARG A 37 -5.79 -11.93 3.75
C ARG A 37 -5.75 -10.65 4.57
N ALA A 38 -6.15 -10.72 5.84
CA ALA A 38 -6.14 -9.56 6.73
C ALA A 38 -4.73 -8.95 6.89
N LEU A 39 -3.67 -9.78 6.94
CA LEU A 39 -2.29 -9.27 7.02
C LEU A 39 -1.81 -8.66 5.70
N LEU A 40 -2.22 -9.20 4.55
CA LEU A 40 -1.89 -8.61 3.25
C LEU A 40 -2.58 -7.25 3.06
N ASP A 41 -3.84 -7.14 3.49
CA ASP A 41 -4.56 -5.87 3.49
C ASP A 41 -3.84 -4.82 4.34
N LEU A 42 -3.20 -5.19 5.45
CA LEU A 42 -2.40 -4.25 6.25
C LEU A 42 -1.16 -3.70 5.52
N GLU A 43 -0.60 -4.42 4.54
CA GLU A 43 0.56 -3.97 3.77
C GLU A 43 0.20 -3.21 2.49
N ASP A 44 -0.99 -3.46 1.98
CA ASP A 44 -1.43 -2.87 0.72
C ASP A 44 -1.54 -1.34 0.88
N PRO A 45 -0.74 -0.54 0.16
CA PRO A 45 -0.84 0.92 0.20
C PRO A 45 -2.18 1.45 -0.31
N THR A 46 -2.99 0.60 -0.94
CA THR A 46 -4.31 0.93 -1.48
C THR A 46 -5.47 0.43 -0.62
N SER A 47 -5.21 -0.40 0.40
CA SER A 47 -6.26 -0.92 1.29
C SER A 47 -6.80 0.12 2.28
N GLY A 48 -6.19 1.30 2.31
CA GLY A 48 -6.48 2.29 3.35
C GLY A 48 -5.89 1.93 4.71
N TYR A 49 -4.99 0.94 4.84
CA TYR A 49 -4.26 0.62 6.09
C TYR A 49 -2.79 1.11 6.12
N SER A 50 -2.16 1.32 4.97
CA SER A 50 -0.73 1.65 4.87
C SER A 50 -0.49 3.08 4.38
N TYR A 51 -0.07 3.97 5.30
CA TYR A 51 0.37 5.34 5.04
C TYR A 51 1.41 5.80 6.07
N ALA A 52 2.50 5.02 6.23
CA ALA A 52 3.54 5.27 7.23
C ALA A 52 4.12 6.70 7.20
N GLU A 53 4.24 7.30 6.02
CA GLU A 53 4.71 8.68 5.86
C GLU A 53 3.80 9.71 6.57
N GLU A 54 2.50 9.45 6.65
CA GLU A 54 1.55 10.36 7.31
C GLU A 54 1.62 10.30 8.83
N PHE A 55 2.07 9.18 9.40
CA PHE A 55 2.13 8.98 10.86
C PHE A 55 3.18 9.87 11.55
N SER A 56 4.04 10.51 10.75
CA SER A 56 5.06 11.47 11.20
C SER A 56 4.54 12.90 11.34
N LYS A 57 3.30 13.20 10.92
CA LYS A 57 2.76 14.57 10.87
C LYS A 57 2.21 15.04 12.21
N ARG A 58 1.53 14.17 12.96
CA ARG A 58 0.92 14.48 14.27
C ARG A 58 0.70 13.23 15.12
N ALA A 59 0.41 13.44 16.40
CA ALA A 59 -0.03 12.36 17.29
C ALA A 59 -1.48 11.97 16.96
N ILE A 60 -1.91 10.75 17.35
CA ILE A 60 -3.31 10.31 17.19
C ILE A 60 -4.22 11.24 17.98
N VAL A 61 -3.81 11.56 19.20
CA VAL A 61 -4.44 12.51 20.12
C VAL A 61 -3.55 13.75 20.20
N PRO A 62 -3.67 14.71 19.27
CA PRO A 62 -2.90 15.94 19.31
C PRO A 62 -3.41 16.85 20.44
N SER A 63 -2.56 17.79 20.89
CA SER A 63 -2.96 18.78 21.91
C SER A 63 -3.90 19.87 21.37
N ALA A 64 -3.93 20.07 20.05
CA ALA A 64 -4.81 21.00 19.36
C ALA A 64 -4.91 20.66 17.86
N TYR A 65 -5.93 21.19 17.20
CA TYR A 65 -6.09 21.20 15.75
C TYR A 65 -6.62 22.57 15.32
N ASP A 66 -6.37 22.96 14.06
CA ASP A 66 -6.89 24.22 13.51
C ASP A 66 -8.32 24.05 12.97
N SER A 67 -8.59 22.88 12.37
CA SER A 67 -9.90 22.50 11.84
C SER A 67 -10.23 21.05 12.20
N PRO A 68 -11.49 20.71 12.55
CA PRO A 68 -11.91 19.33 12.77
C PRO A 68 -11.55 18.38 11.62
N TRP A 69 -11.55 18.89 10.39
CA TRP A 69 -11.19 18.12 9.18
C TRP A 69 -9.75 17.65 9.16
N ASP A 70 -8.85 18.29 9.91
CA ASP A 70 -7.45 17.88 10.02
C ASP A 70 -7.32 16.55 10.77
N MET A 71 -8.36 16.17 11.52
CA MET A 71 -8.42 14.88 12.22
C MET A 71 -8.88 13.73 11.31
N PHE A 72 -9.39 14.01 10.11
CA PHE A 72 -9.86 13.00 9.15
C PHE A 72 -8.73 12.56 8.20
N ASP A 73 -7.67 11.99 8.77
CA ASP A 73 -6.47 11.56 8.04
C ASP A 73 -6.05 10.13 8.40
N ALA A 74 -4.98 9.63 7.77
CA ALA A 74 -4.49 8.28 8.03
C ALA A 74 -3.93 8.09 9.46
N THR A 75 -3.59 9.17 10.18
CA THR A 75 -3.14 9.05 11.58
C THR A 75 -4.31 8.66 12.48
N THR A 76 -5.48 9.28 12.31
CA THR A 76 -6.67 8.92 13.09
C THR A 76 -7.18 7.52 12.73
N TYR A 77 -7.29 7.22 11.44
CA TYR A 77 -7.90 5.98 10.96
C TYR A 77 -6.92 4.82 11.07
N ASN A 78 -5.84 4.86 10.31
CA ASN A 78 -4.91 3.75 10.14
C ASN A 78 -4.06 3.55 11.40
N LYS A 79 -3.36 4.59 11.86
CA LYS A 79 -2.51 4.48 13.05
C LYS A 79 -3.37 4.23 14.29
N GLY A 80 -4.55 4.83 14.38
CA GLY A 80 -5.56 4.52 15.41
C GLY A 80 -5.97 3.05 15.43
N GLY A 81 -6.38 2.50 14.29
CA GLY A 81 -6.74 1.09 14.17
C GLY A 81 -5.58 0.15 14.49
N TRP A 82 -4.38 0.49 14.04
CA TRP A 82 -3.15 -0.23 14.40
C TRP A 82 -2.86 -0.18 15.90
N ALA A 83 -2.94 0.99 16.54
CA ALA A 83 -2.69 1.13 17.97
C ALA A 83 -3.66 0.28 18.80
N ILE A 84 -4.94 0.23 18.41
CA ILE A 84 -5.94 -0.67 19.02
C ILE A 84 -5.55 -2.14 18.82
N ARG A 85 -5.07 -2.50 17.63
CA ARG A 85 -4.59 -3.87 17.36
C ARG A 85 -3.36 -4.23 18.20
N VAL A 86 -2.39 -3.33 18.32
CA VAL A 86 -1.24 -3.51 19.22
C VAL A 86 -1.73 -3.69 20.66
N LEU A 87 -2.73 -2.91 21.11
CA LEU A 87 -3.33 -3.06 22.44
C LEU A 87 -3.94 -4.47 22.62
N ARG A 88 -4.68 -4.99 21.62
CA ARG A 88 -5.20 -6.38 21.63
C ARG A 88 -4.06 -7.40 21.78
N GLY A 89 -2.98 -7.26 21.02
CA GLY A 89 -1.81 -8.13 21.10
C GLY A 89 -1.10 -8.05 22.45
N GLN A 90 -1.01 -6.86 23.05
CA GLN A 90 -0.39 -6.68 24.36
C GLN A 90 -1.24 -7.24 25.50
N LEU A 91 -2.56 -7.01 25.49
CA LEU A 91 -3.50 -7.45 26.53
C LEU A 91 -3.84 -8.94 26.44
N GLY A 92 -3.81 -9.50 25.23
CA GLY A 92 -4.40 -10.79 24.92
C GLY A 92 -5.91 -10.68 24.68
N GLU A 93 -6.43 -11.61 23.89
CA GLU A 93 -7.77 -11.54 23.31
C GLU A 93 -8.91 -11.43 24.34
N ALA A 94 -8.91 -12.28 25.37
CA ALA A 94 -9.97 -12.31 26.37
C ALA A 94 -10.03 -11.01 27.20
N ALA A 95 -8.87 -10.48 27.61
CA ALA A 95 -8.78 -9.26 28.38
C ALA A 95 -9.18 -8.03 27.54
N PHE A 96 -8.73 -7.99 26.27
CA PHE A 96 -9.09 -6.94 25.33
C PHE A 96 -10.61 -6.87 25.11
N TRP A 97 -11.26 -7.96 24.70
CA TRP A 97 -12.70 -7.93 24.41
C TRP A 97 -13.55 -7.66 25.65
N LYS A 98 -13.13 -8.14 26.83
CA LYS A 98 -13.77 -7.77 28.10
C LYS A 98 -13.72 -6.26 28.33
N ALA A 99 -12.57 -5.63 28.10
CA ALA A 99 -12.40 -4.19 28.26
C ALA A 99 -13.25 -3.39 27.25
N ILE A 100 -13.28 -3.80 25.97
CA ILE A 100 -14.10 -3.15 24.94
C ILE A 100 -15.60 -3.23 25.30
N HIS A 101 -16.06 -4.39 25.75
CA HIS A 101 -17.45 -4.55 26.20
C HIS A 101 -17.77 -3.65 27.40
N ALA A 102 -16.86 -3.57 28.39
CA ALA A 102 -17.02 -2.69 29.54
C ALA A 102 -17.12 -1.21 29.12
N TYR A 103 -16.24 -0.77 28.21
CA TYR A 103 -16.24 0.60 27.67
C TYR A 103 -17.55 0.96 26.99
N LEU A 104 -18.02 0.12 26.05
CA LEU A 104 -19.29 0.35 25.34
C LEU A 104 -20.51 0.31 26.26
N THR A 105 -20.44 -0.46 27.35
CA THR A 105 -21.51 -0.53 28.35
C THR A 105 -21.54 0.72 29.23
N GLN A 106 -20.37 1.15 29.72
CA GLN A 106 -20.24 2.27 30.63
C GLN A 106 -20.57 3.61 29.96
N TYR A 107 -20.09 3.83 28.74
CA TYR A 107 -20.30 5.07 27.99
C TYR A 107 -21.47 5.02 27.02
N ARG A 108 -22.37 4.04 27.16
CA ARG A 108 -23.54 3.88 26.28
C ARG A 108 -24.35 5.18 26.22
N ALA A 109 -24.54 5.69 25.01
CA ALA A 109 -25.23 6.95 24.69
C ALA A 109 -24.61 8.18 25.36
N GLN A 110 -23.29 8.16 25.60
CA GLN A 110 -22.53 9.27 26.17
C GLN A 110 -21.24 9.48 25.36
N PRO A 111 -20.71 10.72 25.33
CA PRO A 111 -19.37 10.95 24.80
C PRO A 111 -18.29 10.46 25.77
N ALA A 112 -17.16 10.02 25.22
CA ALA A 112 -15.95 9.64 25.95
C ALA A 112 -14.71 10.29 25.33
N ASP A 113 -13.69 10.52 26.14
CA ASP A 113 -12.35 10.92 25.70
C ASP A 113 -11.34 9.77 25.84
N THR A 114 -10.09 10.01 25.43
CA THR A 114 -9.00 9.03 25.48
C THR A 114 -8.74 8.56 26.91
N GLU A 115 -8.74 9.47 27.88
CA GLU A 115 -8.52 9.16 29.30
C GLU A 115 -9.65 8.30 29.88
N ASP A 116 -10.89 8.54 29.48
CA ASP A 116 -12.06 7.73 29.81
C ASP A 116 -11.90 6.29 29.30
N PHE A 117 -11.45 6.11 28.06
CA PHE A 117 -11.17 4.80 27.48
C PHE A 117 -10.00 4.09 28.20
N GLU A 118 -8.86 4.78 28.35
CA GLU A 118 -7.66 4.29 29.05
C GLU A 118 -8.06 3.73 30.42
N ARG A 119 -8.76 4.53 31.23
CA ARG A 119 -9.22 4.15 32.58
C ARG A 119 -10.08 2.89 32.59
N VAL A 120 -11.01 2.72 31.65
CA VAL A 120 -11.86 1.52 31.60
C VAL A 120 -11.05 0.28 31.26
N VAL A 121 -10.08 0.39 30.36
CA VAL A 121 -9.20 -0.73 30.01
C VAL A 121 -8.34 -1.11 31.20
N GLU A 122 -7.74 -0.14 31.89
CA GLU A 122 -6.95 -0.39 33.10
C GLU A 122 -7.78 -1.06 34.20
N GLN A 123 -8.98 -0.55 34.49
CA GLN A 123 -9.90 -1.14 35.47
C GLN A 123 -10.33 -2.57 35.09
N SER A 124 -10.53 -2.83 33.80
CA SER A 124 -10.99 -4.14 33.31
C SER A 124 -9.90 -5.21 33.35
N THR A 125 -8.63 -4.79 33.23
CA THR A 125 -7.47 -5.68 33.03
C THR A 125 -6.48 -5.69 34.19
N GLY A 126 -6.50 -4.68 35.07
CA GLY A 126 -5.55 -4.49 36.16
C GLY A 126 -4.14 -4.09 35.70
N ARG A 127 -3.98 -3.62 34.47
CA ARG A 127 -2.69 -3.22 33.89
C ARG A 127 -2.58 -1.70 33.84
N ASP A 128 -1.40 -1.19 34.15
CA ASP A 128 -1.00 0.19 33.87
C ASP A 128 -0.74 0.33 32.35
N LEU A 129 -1.45 1.27 31.72
CA LEU A 129 -1.36 1.56 30.29
C LEU A 129 -0.85 2.97 30.01
N HIS A 130 -0.42 3.71 31.03
CA HIS A 130 0.03 5.09 30.88
C HIS A 130 1.14 5.23 29.83
N GLU A 131 2.16 4.37 29.91
CA GLU A 131 3.26 4.34 28.94
C GLU A 131 2.77 3.95 27.53
N PHE A 132 1.83 3.00 27.45
CA PHE A 132 1.26 2.56 26.19
C PHE A 132 0.53 3.69 25.46
N PHE A 133 -0.34 4.44 26.15
CA PHE A 133 -1.02 5.59 25.57
C PHE A 133 -0.06 6.75 25.28
N GLY A 134 0.95 6.94 26.13
CA GLY A 134 2.04 7.88 25.90
C GLY A 134 2.74 7.65 24.55
N GLN A 135 3.15 6.42 24.27
CA GLN A 135 3.93 6.10 23.07
C GLN A 135 3.09 5.97 21.79
N TRP A 136 1.88 5.39 21.86
CA TRP A 136 1.08 5.11 20.66
C TRP A 136 0.12 6.24 20.28
N PHE A 137 -0.50 6.88 21.27
CA PHE A 137 -1.58 7.84 21.05
C PHE A 137 -1.11 9.29 21.13
N ARG A 138 -0.25 9.59 22.10
CA ARG A 138 0.19 10.97 22.39
C ARG A 138 1.53 11.34 21.72
N ALA A 139 2.26 10.36 21.18
CA ALA A 139 3.51 10.60 20.46
C ALA A 139 3.38 10.41 18.94
N ILE A 140 4.32 11.02 18.22
CA ILE A 140 4.42 11.00 16.75
C ILE A 140 5.24 9.79 16.29
N GLY A 141 4.91 9.26 15.12
CA GLY A 141 5.62 8.16 14.47
C GLY A 141 5.21 6.77 14.96
N HIS A 142 6.02 5.78 14.63
CA HIS A 142 5.86 4.35 14.95
C HIS A 142 7.26 3.74 15.15
N PRO A 143 7.38 2.53 15.74
CA PRO A 143 8.69 1.94 15.95
C PRO A 143 9.35 1.50 14.64
N GLU A 144 10.59 1.92 14.48
CA GLU A 144 11.51 1.45 13.46
C GLU A 144 12.53 0.52 14.12
N PHE A 145 12.57 -0.74 13.68
CA PHE A 145 13.48 -1.74 14.20
C PHE A 145 14.52 -2.11 13.16
N THR A 146 15.78 -2.15 13.57
CA THR A 146 16.84 -2.90 12.88
C THR A 146 17.11 -4.16 13.67
N ALA A 147 17.17 -5.30 12.98
CA ALA A 147 17.39 -6.57 13.65
C ALA A 147 18.33 -7.49 12.89
N SER A 148 19.10 -8.22 13.67
CA SER A 148 20.00 -9.27 13.23
C SER A 148 19.96 -10.43 14.22
N TRP A 149 20.46 -11.59 13.80
CA TRP A 149 20.59 -12.71 14.74
C TRP A 149 21.83 -13.54 14.46
N ARG A 150 22.31 -14.21 15.50
CA ARG A 150 23.40 -15.20 15.40
C ARG A 150 23.06 -16.48 16.15
N TRP A 151 23.62 -17.58 15.68
CA TRP A 151 23.58 -18.86 16.39
C TRP A 151 24.73 -18.93 17.40
N ASP A 152 24.40 -18.99 18.68
CA ASP A 152 25.35 -19.25 19.75
C ASP A 152 25.45 -20.76 20.00
N LYS A 153 26.56 -21.37 19.57
CA LYS A 153 26.77 -22.82 19.67
C LYS A 153 26.94 -23.30 21.11
N SER A 154 27.58 -22.52 21.98
CA SER A 154 27.86 -22.95 23.36
C SER A 154 26.59 -22.88 24.20
N LYS A 155 25.80 -21.82 24.03
CA LYS A 155 24.50 -21.65 24.68
C LYS A 155 23.37 -22.47 24.02
N LYS A 156 23.61 -22.97 22.80
CA LYS A 156 22.58 -23.54 21.92
C LYS A 156 21.37 -22.59 21.82
N ALA A 157 21.63 -21.33 21.50
CA ALA A 157 20.59 -20.31 21.46
C ALA A 157 20.66 -19.50 20.15
N ALA A 158 19.49 -19.11 19.64
CA ALA A 158 19.41 -17.99 18.71
C ALA A 158 19.47 -16.71 19.54
N VAL A 159 20.48 -15.88 19.27
CA VAL A 159 20.66 -14.57 19.91
C VAL A 159 20.22 -13.52 18.89
N VAL A 160 19.09 -12.88 19.16
CA VAL A 160 18.54 -11.81 18.33
C VAL A 160 18.96 -10.46 18.92
N HIS A 161 19.53 -9.60 18.10
CA HIS A 161 19.80 -8.22 18.44
C HIS A 161 18.73 -7.36 17.77
N LEU A 162 18.06 -6.52 18.56
CA LEU A 162 17.00 -5.62 18.12
C LEU A 162 17.38 -4.20 18.53
N GLU A 163 17.38 -3.28 17.58
CA GLU A 163 17.77 -1.88 17.79
C GLU A 163 16.69 -0.95 17.26
N GLN A 164 16.45 0.13 17.99
CA GLN A 164 15.62 1.27 17.60
C GLN A 164 16.53 2.49 17.37
N PRO A 165 16.22 3.38 16.42
CA PRO A 165 17.00 4.59 16.22
C PRO A 165 16.98 5.46 17.49
N LYS A 166 18.05 6.22 17.72
CA LYS A 166 18.10 7.18 18.83
C LYS A 166 17.06 8.28 18.58
N ALA A 167 16.34 8.65 19.63
CA ALA A 167 15.36 9.73 19.63
C ALA A 167 15.85 11.00 18.90
N GLY A 168 15.02 11.56 18.03
CA GLY A 168 15.21 12.88 17.43
C GLY A 168 13.88 13.57 17.20
N GLY A 169 13.76 14.84 17.60
CA GLY A 169 12.52 15.63 17.42
C GLY A 169 11.37 15.20 18.34
N LEU A 170 10.14 15.21 17.81
CA LEU A 170 8.89 14.82 18.51
C LEU A 170 8.63 13.30 18.48
N HIS A 171 9.57 12.51 17.98
CA HIS A 171 9.47 11.05 17.94
C HIS A 171 9.64 10.48 19.34
N TYR A 172 8.79 9.50 19.71
CA TYR A 172 8.94 8.78 20.97
C TYR A 172 10.33 8.14 21.07
N GLY A 173 10.98 8.23 22.22
CA GLY A 173 12.41 7.93 22.32
C GLY A 173 12.77 6.50 21.93
N PHE A 174 11.99 5.52 22.39
CA PHE A 174 11.96 4.14 21.93
C PHE A 174 10.66 3.51 22.43
N TYR A 175 10.07 2.60 21.66
CA TYR A 175 8.82 1.94 22.04
C TYR A 175 9.12 0.74 22.93
N THR A 176 8.34 0.58 24.00
CA THR A 176 8.38 -0.58 24.90
C THR A 176 7.18 -1.47 24.69
N GLY A 177 7.25 -2.69 25.23
CA GLY A 177 6.17 -3.68 25.16
C GLY A 177 6.67 -5.09 24.93
N ASN A 178 5.74 -6.03 24.79
CA ASN A 178 6.06 -7.43 24.55
C ASN A 178 6.16 -7.71 23.05
N ILE A 179 7.25 -8.37 22.63
CA ILE A 179 7.46 -8.82 21.26
C ILE A 179 7.79 -10.32 21.24
N THR A 180 7.24 -11.04 20.26
CA THR A 180 7.46 -12.48 20.12
C THR A 180 8.61 -12.75 19.15
N VAL A 181 9.54 -13.64 19.51
CA VAL A 181 10.52 -14.20 18.59
C VAL A 181 10.16 -15.66 18.33
N ALA A 182 10.22 -16.07 17.07
CA ALA A 182 10.06 -17.46 16.67
C ALA A 182 11.27 -17.98 15.91
N ALA A 183 11.59 -19.25 16.10
CA ALA A 183 12.61 -19.96 15.34
C ALA A 183 12.09 -21.31 14.86
N TRP A 184 12.52 -21.73 13.67
CA TRP A 184 12.16 -23.02 13.07
C TRP A 184 13.36 -23.94 13.11
N VAL A 185 13.23 -25.07 13.82
CA VAL A 185 14.27 -26.10 13.93
C VAL A 185 13.71 -27.41 13.39
N LYS A 186 14.21 -27.83 12.23
CA LYS A 186 13.73 -29.05 11.53
C LYS A 186 12.21 -29.03 11.32
N GLY A 187 11.65 -27.86 10.98
CA GLY A 187 10.22 -27.66 10.75
C GLY A 187 9.39 -27.41 12.02
N ALA A 188 9.92 -27.68 13.21
CA ALA A 188 9.23 -27.35 14.46
C ALA A 188 9.40 -25.86 14.78
N ARG A 189 8.27 -25.17 15.04
CA ARG A 189 8.23 -23.77 15.46
C ARG A 189 8.41 -23.67 16.98
N ILE A 190 9.39 -22.90 17.43
CA ILE A 190 9.63 -22.56 18.83
C ILE A 190 9.46 -21.05 19.01
N THR A 191 8.67 -20.63 19.98
CA THR A 191 8.35 -19.21 20.22
C THR A 191 8.67 -18.79 21.65
N ARG A 192 9.07 -17.54 21.84
CA ARG A 192 9.16 -16.90 23.15
C ARG A 192 8.83 -15.42 23.04
N THR A 193 8.10 -14.91 24.01
CA THR A 193 7.80 -13.49 24.15
C THR A 193 8.82 -12.83 25.08
N PHE A 194 9.31 -11.67 24.66
CA PHE A 194 10.30 -10.87 25.37
C PHE A 194 9.74 -9.46 25.57
N ALA A 195 10.08 -8.84 26.70
CA ALA A 195 9.75 -7.45 26.96
C ALA A 195 10.89 -6.56 26.46
N ILE A 196 10.56 -5.61 25.60
CA ILE A 196 11.43 -4.53 25.13
C ILE A 196 11.40 -3.42 26.17
N ARG A 197 12.55 -3.09 26.74
CA ARG A 197 12.71 -2.11 27.83
C ARG A 197 13.67 -0.98 27.48
N SER A 198 14.40 -1.11 26.38
CA SER A 198 15.42 -0.17 25.96
C SER A 198 15.53 -0.10 24.44
N ALA A 199 16.24 0.90 23.94
CA ALA A 199 16.49 1.09 22.51
C ALA A 199 17.33 -0.04 21.89
N GLN A 200 18.06 -0.82 22.69
CA GLN A 200 18.88 -1.95 22.22
C GLN A 200 18.63 -3.16 23.10
N GLU A 201 18.08 -4.22 22.51
CA GLU A 201 17.75 -5.45 23.21
C GLU A 201 18.53 -6.63 22.65
N THR A 202 18.98 -7.51 23.54
CA THR A 202 19.56 -8.81 23.18
C THR A 202 18.64 -9.91 23.69
N LEU A 203 17.94 -10.56 22.77
CA LEU A 203 16.92 -11.57 23.06
C LEU A 203 17.49 -12.96 22.83
N GLU A 204 17.61 -13.75 23.90
CA GLU A 204 18.13 -15.13 23.82
C GLU A 204 16.98 -16.14 23.79
N LEU A 205 16.87 -16.87 22.67
CA LEU A 205 15.93 -17.98 22.48
C LEU A 205 16.69 -19.32 22.52
N PRO A 206 16.62 -20.09 23.63
CA PRO A 206 17.24 -21.41 23.71
C PRO A 206 16.61 -22.40 22.73
N LEU A 207 17.44 -23.17 22.02
CA LEU A 207 17.04 -24.12 20.98
C LEU A 207 17.85 -25.42 21.08
N ARG A 208 17.35 -26.49 20.45
CA ARG A 208 18.06 -27.79 20.44
C ARG A 208 19.11 -27.92 19.34
N ALA A 209 18.99 -27.12 18.28
CA ALA A 209 19.91 -27.07 17.15
C ALA A 209 19.79 -25.71 16.45
N ARG A 210 20.72 -25.42 15.53
CA ARG A 210 20.68 -24.19 14.72
C ARG A 210 19.37 -24.15 13.90
N PRO A 211 18.59 -23.05 13.98
CA PRO A 211 17.36 -22.93 13.22
C PRO A 211 17.62 -22.65 11.75
N GLN A 212 16.65 -23.01 10.89
CA GLN A 212 16.63 -22.63 9.48
C GLN A 212 16.14 -21.19 9.27
N MET A 213 15.33 -20.68 10.20
CA MET A 213 14.71 -19.37 10.12
C MET A 213 14.44 -18.82 11.51
N VAL A 214 14.66 -17.52 11.69
CA VAL A 214 14.24 -16.73 12.85
C VAL A 214 13.37 -15.57 12.37
N GLN A 215 12.29 -15.29 13.12
CA GLN A 215 11.39 -14.17 12.88
C GLN A 215 11.16 -13.40 14.19
N VAL A 216 11.10 -12.07 14.09
CA VAL A 216 10.58 -11.19 15.14
C VAL A 216 9.18 -10.75 14.75
N ASP A 217 8.31 -10.78 15.75
CA ASP A 217 6.88 -10.55 15.64
C ASP A 217 6.25 -11.37 14.51
N PRO A 218 6.35 -12.71 14.55
CA PRO A 218 5.86 -13.60 13.49
C PRO A 218 4.34 -13.57 13.32
N GLU A 219 3.61 -13.04 14.31
CA GLU A 219 2.15 -12.86 14.26
C GLU A 219 1.75 -11.46 13.77
N HIS A 220 2.74 -10.62 13.47
CA HIS A 220 2.61 -9.24 13.05
C HIS A 220 1.79 -8.38 14.01
N GLU A 221 1.88 -8.59 15.33
CA GLU A 221 1.07 -7.87 16.34
C GLU A 221 1.49 -6.41 16.52
N TRP A 222 2.66 -6.02 16.01
CA TRP A 222 3.18 -4.65 16.06
C TRP A 222 2.98 -3.91 14.74
N LEU A 223 2.50 -2.66 14.83
CA LEU A 223 2.79 -1.65 13.80
C LEU A 223 4.28 -1.32 13.89
N LYS A 224 5.05 -1.66 12.86
CA LYS A 224 6.49 -1.42 12.84
C LYS A 224 7.05 -1.36 11.43
N GLU A 225 8.17 -0.66 11.29
CA GLU A 225 9.13 -0.92 10.23
C GLU A 225 10.20 -1.88 10.75
N LEU A 226 10.59 -2.85 9.93
CA LEU A 226 11.56 -3.86 10.32
C LEU A 226 12.61 -4.05 9.22
N THR A 227 13.78 -3.47 9.44
CA THR A 227 14.98 -3.79 8.66
C THR A 227 15.60 -5.06 9.23
N TRP A 228 15.62 -6.12 8.44
CA TRP A 228 16.08 -7.43 8.88
C TRP A 228 17.18 -8.00 7.98
N GLU A 229 18.33 -8.31 8.56
CA GLU A 229 19.41 -8.98 7.86
C GLU A 229 19.28 -10.51 7.95
N LYS A 230 18.92 -11.16 6.82
CA LYS A 230 18.96 -12.64 6.71
C LYS A 230 19.86 -13.08 5.56
N SER A 231 20.39 -14.29 5.73
CA SER A 231 21.11 -14.99 4.65
C SER A 231 20.16 -15.42 3.53
N ALA A 232 20.68 -15.65 2.32
CA ALA A 232 19.88 -16.15 1.20
C ALA A 232 19.25 -17.53 1.50
N SER A 233 19.92 -18.38 2.27
CA SER A 233 19.39 -19.70 2.65
C SER A 233 18.20 -19.58 3.60
N GLU A 234 18.24 -18.60 4.50
CA GLU A 234 17.15 -18.28 5.41
C GLU A 234 15.97 -17.66 4.66
N TRP A 235 16.19 -16.67 3.78
CA TRP A 235 15.11 -16.14 2.93
C TRP A 235 14.46 -17.22 2.06
N ASN A 236 15.26 -18.14 1.50
CA ASN A 236 14.74 -19.27 0.74
C ASN A 236 13.88 -20.21 1.61
N TYR A 237 14.28 -20.44 2.87
CA TYR A 237 13.48 -21.23 3.78
C TYR A 237 12.17 -20.51 4.13
N GLU A 238 12.21 -19.22 4.42
CA GLU A 238 11.04 -18.40 4.75
C GLU A 238 10.05 -18.32 3.60
N ALA A 239 10.51 -18.03 2.39
CA ALA A 239 9.67 -18.02 1.19
C ALA A 239 8.95 -19.36 0.92
N ALA A 240 9.46 -20.46 1.44
CA ALA A 240 8.87 -21.80 1.29
C ALA A 240 8.00 -22.23 2.50
N HIS A 241 8.27 -21.74 3.72
CA HIS A 241 7.73 -22.32 4.95
C HIS A 241 7.15 -21.31 5.95
N ALA A 242 7.29 -19.99 5.72
CA ALA A 242 6.69 -19.02 6.62
C ALA A 242 5.18 -19.28 6.72
N PRO A 243 4.56 -19.19 7.90
CA PRO A 243 3.14 -19.45 8.07
C PRO A 243 2.28 -18.52 7.21
N TYR A 244 2.64 -17.23 7.20
CA TYR A 244 1.85 -16.21 6.54
C TYR A 244 2.39 -15.87 5.14
N ALA A 245 1.47 -15.67 4.20
CA ALA A 245 1.72 -15.29 2.82
C ALA A 245 2.55 -14.00 2.74
N VAL A 246 2.28 -13.04 3.61
CA VAL A 246 3.01 -11.76 3.69
C VAL A 246 4.52 -11.95 3.89
N ASP A 247 4.92 -12.85 4.78
CA ASP A 247 6.32 -13.17 5.03
C ASP A 247 6.95 -13.91 3.84
N ARG A 248 6.19 -14.82 3.22
CA ARG A 248 6.62 -15.51 2.00
C ARG A 248 6.83 -14.52 0.85
N ILE A 249 5.95 -13.53 0.67
CA ILE A 249 6.08 -12.47 -0.34
C ILE A 249 7.32 -11.63 -0.07
N ARG A 250 7.49 -11.11 1.15
CA ARG A 250 8.68 -10.33 1.57
C ARG A 250 9.98 -11.09 1.31
N ALA A 251 10.03 -12.38 1.67
CA ALA A 251 11.19 -13.22 1.43
C ALA A 251 11.49 -13.42 -0.07
N LEU A 252 10.45 -13.62 -0.90
CA LEU A 252 10.62 -13.68 -2.36
C LEU A 252 11.13 -12.35 -2.93
N GLN A 253 10.61 -11.21 -2.47
CA GLN A 253 11.08 -9.89 -2.87
C GLN A 253 12.56 -9.68 -2.50
N ALA A 254 12.97 -10.09 -1.29
CA ALA A 254 14.36 -10.04 -0.86
C ALA A 254 15.28 -10.88 -1.75
N LEU A 255 14.88 -12.11 -2.10
CA LEU A 255 15.63 -12.98 -3.01
C LEU A 255 15.73 -12.40 -4.43
N LEU A 256 14.65 -11.81 -4.95
CA LEU A 256 14.63 -11.15 -6.26
C LEU A 256 15.59 -9.94 -6.29
N LYS A 257 15.60 -9.14 -5.22
CA LYS A 257 16.51 -8.00 -5.06
C LYS A 257 17.97 -8.45 -4.97
N GLN A 258 18.25 -9.57 -4.31
CA GLN A 258 19.59 -10.16 -4.29
C GLN A 258 20.03 -10.65 -5.67
N LEU A 259 19.13 -11.25 -6.44
CA LEU A 259 19.41 -11.71 -7.80
C LEU A 259 19.68 -10.53 -8.76
N SER A 260 18.93 -9.43 -8.67
CA SER A 260 19.14 -8.27 -9.55
C SER A 260 20.49 -7.59 -9.33
N LYS A 261 20.96 -7.56 -8.09
CA LYS A 261 22.30 -7.04 -7.72
C LYS A 261 23.46 -7.88 -8.26
N GLN A 262 23.22 -9.12 -8.71
CA GLN A 262 24.25 -10.03 -9.23
C GLN A 262 24.52 -9.87 -10.75
N SER A 263 23.91 -8.88 -11.43
CA SER A 263 24.20 -8.57 -12.85
C SER A 263 25.54 -7.80 -13.02
N PRO A 264 26.21 -7.86 -14.19
CA PRO A 264 27.69 -7.82 -14.31
C PRO A 264 28.30 -6.41 -14.31
N LEU A 265 27.99 -5.57 -13.31
CA LEU A 265 28.62 -4.24 -13.16
C LEU A 265 29.21 -3.94 -11.77
N SER A 266 29.25 -4.91 -10.85
CA SER A 266 29.96 -4.75 -9.58
C SER A 266 31.18 -5.67 -9.47
N SER A 267 32.08 -5.56 -10.45
CA SER A 267 33.48 -5.95 -10.29
C SER A 267 34.30 -4.72 -9.89
N GLN A 268 34.05 -4.17 -8.70
CA GLN A 268 35.02 -3.37 -7.96
C GLN A 268 34.62 -3.19 -6.48
N SER A 269 35.61 -3.48 -5.62
CA SER A 269 35.69 -3.28 -4.16
C SER A 269 34.67 -3.99 -3.26
N ALA A 270 34.91 -5.28 -2.99
CA ALA A 270 34.59 -5.88 -1.70
C ALA A 270 35.87 -5.88 -0.84
N ILE A 271 36.05 -4.85 -0.01
CA ILE A 271 36.98 -4.90 1.13
C ILE A 271 36.13 -5.07 2.39
N GLY A 272 36.23 -6.28 2.96
CA GLY A 272 36.17 -6.55 4.39
C GLY A 272 34.82 -6.42 5.10
N HIS A 273 34.14 -7.55 5.30
CA HIS A 273 33.76 -8.01 6.64
C HIS A 273 33.60 -9.54 6.64
N VAL A 274 34.42 -10.20 7.47
CA VAL A 274 34.50 -11.65 7.65
C VAL A 274 33.60 -12.02 8.85
N GLY A 275 32.64 -12.91 8.62
CA GLY A 275 31.71 -13.39 9.65
C GLY A 275 30.95 -14.66 9.24
N SER A 276 31.66 -15.78 9.10
CA SER A 276 31.21 -17.18 9.18
C SER A 276 29.87 -17.61 8.54
N GLY A 277 29.97 -18.19 7.34
CA GLY A 277 28.94 -19.02 6.70
C GLY A 277 28.62 -18.49 5.31
N GLU A 278 29.26 -19.04 4.28
CA GLU A 278 29.07 -18.67 2.87
C GLU A 278 27.58 -18.42 2.56
N ALA A 279 27.24 -17.16 2.34
CA ALA A 279 25.93 -16.78 1.85
C ALA A 279 25.86 -17.15 0.36
N ALA A 280 25.71 -18.44 0.08
CA ALA A 280 25.40 -18.93 -1.26
C ALA A 280 24.09 -18.25 -1.69
N THR A 281 24.18 -17.31 -2.61
CA THR A 281 23.02 -16.66 -3.19
C THR A 281 22.19 -17.71 -3.91
N LEU A 282 20.86 -17.59 -3.82
CA LEU A 282 19.99 -18.53 -4.52
C LEU A 282 20.17 -18.34 -6.04
N SER A 283 20.51 -19.42 -6.75
CA SER A 283 20.64 -19.36 -8.20
C SER A 283 19.32 -18.98 -8.87
N LYS A 284 19.39 -18.40 -10.08
CA LYS A 284 18.19 -18.09 -10.87
C LYS A 284 17.27 -19.32 -11.00
N ASP A 285 17.83 -20.50 -11.27
CA ASP A 285 17.06 -21.74 -11.39
C ASP A 285 16.41 -22.17 -10.06
N GLY A 286 17.13 -21.98 -8.94
CA GLY A 286 16.57 -22.20 -7.61
C GLY A 286 15.37 -21.29 -7.35
N LEU A 287 15.49 -20.00 -7.69
CA LEU A 287 14.40 -19.04 -7.53
C LEU A 287 13.22 -19.36 -8.47
N VAL A 288 13.48 -19.73 -9.73
CA VAL A 288 12.45 -20.17 -10.68
C VAL A 288 11.67 -21.39 -10.15
N ARG A 289 12.36 -22.38 -9.57
CA ARG A 289 11.69 -23.52 -8.93
C ARG A 289 10.81 -23.09 -7.76
N LEU A 290 11.32 -22.21 -6.91
CA LEU A 290 10.61 -21.69 -5.74
C LEU A 290 9.35 -20.91 -6.14
N VAL A 291 9.47 -19.89 -7.01
CA VAL A 291 8.31 -19.10 -7.46
C VAL A 291 7.32 -19.95 -8.26
N SER A 292 7.80 -20.94 -9.03
CA SER A 292 6.91 -21.88 -9.72
C SER A 292 6.11 -22.74 -8.74
N ALA A 293 6.74 -23.21 -7.66
CA ALA A 293 6.04 -23.96 -6.62
C ALA A 293 4.99 -23.09 -5.93
N ARG A 294 5.34 -21.85 -5.58
CA ARG A 294 4.40 -20.89 -4.96
C ARG A 294 3.22 -20.55 -5.87
N ALA A 295 3.47 -20.22 -7.14
CA ALA A 295 2.40 -19.92 -8.09
C ALA A 295 1.39 -21.06 -8.26
N ARG A 296 1.85 -22.32 -8.21
CA ARG A 296 0.99 -23.50 -8.46
C ARG A 296 0.26 -24.00 -7.22
N HIS A 297 0.88 -23.92 -6.05
CA HIS A 297 0.48 -24.71 -4.88
C HIS A 297 0.35 -23.93 -3.58
N ASP A 298 0.66 -22.62 -3.56
CA ASP A 298 0.41 -21.85 -2.34
C ASP A 298 -1.10 -21.75 -2.07
N ALA A 299 -1.50 -21.60 -0.80
CA ALA A 299 -2.91 -21.53 -0.43
C ALA A 299 -3.50 -20.14 -0.74
N ASP A 300 -2.69 -19.11 -0.59
CA ASP A 300 -3.12 -17.72 -0.74
C ASP A 300 -3.06 -17.25 -2.22
N LEU A 301 -4.15 -16.64 -2.71
CA LEU A 301 -4.25 -16.23 -4.10
C LEU A 301 -3.31 -15.06 -4.44
N GLU A 302 -3.10 -14.14 -3.50
CA GLU A 302 -2.26 -12.96 -3.73
C GLU A 302 -0.80 -13.35 -3.86
N LEU A 303 -0.30 -14.21 -2.99
CA LEU A 303 1.04 -14.80 -3.13
C LEU A 303 1.16 -15.64 -4.40
N ARG A 304 0.15 -16.44 -4.77
CA ARG A 304 0.19 -17.16 -6.06
C ARG A 304 0.27 -16.19 -7.24
N SER A 305 -0.51 -15.10 -7.19
CA SER A 305 -0.53 -14.05 -8.23
C SER A 305 0.84 -13.37 -8.32
N PHE A 306 1.38 -12.92 -7.20
CA PHE A 306 2.72 -12.35 -7.11
C PHE A 306 3.75 -13.31 -7.70
N ALA A 307 3.77 -14.57 -7.24
CA ALA A 307 4.71 -15.58 -7.70
C ALA A 307 4.58 -15.87 -9.20
N LEU A 308 3.35 -15.90 -9.75
CA LEU A 308 3.11 -16.06 -11.19
C LEU A 308 3.64 -14.86 -11.98
N GLN A 309 3.41 -13.63 -11.50
CA GLN A 309 3.93 -12.41 -12.12
C GLN A 309 5.46 -12.35 -12.10
N GLN A 310 6.12 -12.92 -11.10
CA GLN A 310 7.58 -13.06 -11.10
C GLN A 310 8.04 -14.21 -12.01
N LEU A 311 7.32 -15.32 -12.04
CA LEU A 311 7.64 -16.46 -12.91
C LEU A 311 7.61 -16.07 -14.38
N VAL A 312 6.61 -15.32 -14.84
CA VAL A 312 6.55 -14.84 -16.24
C VAL A 312 7.72 -13.91 -16.60
N ARG A 313 8.28 -13.19 -15.63
CA ARG A 313 9.45 -12.32 -15.82
C ARG A 313 10.76 -13.11 -15.84
N LEU A 314 10.91 -14.07 -14.93
CA LEU A 314 12.14 -14.86 -14.77
C LEU A 314 12.29 -15.95 -15.84
N ASP A 315 11.19 -16.62 -16.17
CA ASP A 315 11.12 -17.74 -17.11
C ASP A 315 9.73 -17.78 -17.80
N PRO A 316 9.54 -16.96 -18.87
CA PRO A 316 8.30 -16.92 -19.64
C PRO A 316 7.85 -18.30 -20.15
N SER A 317 8.79 -19.22 -20.42
CA SER A 317 8.48 -20.57 -20.93
C SER A 317 7.67 -21.40 -19.93
N LYS A 318 7.87 -21.18 -18.63
CA LYS A 318 7.12 -21.82 -17.55
C LYS A 318 5.94 -20.98 -17.06
N GLY A 319 6.09 -19.66 -17.05
CA GLY A 319 5.06 -18.72 -16.58
C GLY A 319 3.87 -18.61 -17.52
N LYS A 320 4.10 -18.46 -18.84
CA LYS A 320 3.03 -18.26 -19.82
C LYS A 320 1.99 -19.39 -19.80
N PRO A 321 2.36 -20.69 -19.84
CA PRO A 321 1.36 -21.76 -19.82
C PRO A 321 0.46 -21.70 -18.58
N LEU A 322 1.02 -21.35 -17.41
CA LEU A 322 0.27 -21.22 -16.16
C LEU A 322 -0.66 -20.00 -16.19
N ALA A 323 -0.17 -18.84 -16.63
CA ALA A 323 -0.98 -17.63 -16.76
C ALA A 323 -2.15 -17.81 -17.74
N MET A 324 -1.89 -18.42 -18.90
CA MET A 324 -2.93 -18.73 -19.90
C MET A 324 -3.94 -19.78 -19.40
N ALA A 325 -3.53 -20.68 -18.50
CA ALA A 325 -4.45 -21.62 -17.86
C ALA A 325 -5.37 -20.90 -16.85
N TRP A 326 -4.86 -19.93 -16.10
CA TRP A 326 -5.64 -19.14 -15.14
C TRP A 326 -6.74 -18.32 -15.79
N LEU A 327 -6.53 -17.86 -17.02
CA LEU A 327 -7.57 -17.19 -17.83
C LEU A 327 -8.81 -18.06 -18.11
N LYS A 328 -8.74 -19.37 -17.86
CA LYS A 328 -9.87 -20.32 -18.01
C LYS A 328 -10.61 -20.58 -16.70
N SER A 329 -10.15 -20.01 -15.60
CA SER A 329 -10.74 -20.26 -14.28
C SER A 329 -12.18 -19.74 -14.21
N ARG A 330 -13.04 -20.44 -13.46
CA ARG A 330 -14.36 -19.90 -13.09
C ARG A 330 -14.25 -18.79 -12.05
N ASP A 331 -13.20 -18.83 -11.24
CA ASP A 331 -12.89 -17.80 -10.26
C ASP A 331 -12.36 -16.54 -10.95
N ALA A 332 -13.02 -15.41 -10.68
CA ALA A 332 -12.68 -14.11 -11.24
C ALA A 332 -11.32 -13.58 -10.79
N GLY A 333 -10.96 -13.76 -9.52
CA GLY A 333 -9.67 -13.33 -8.98
C GLY A 333 -8.51 -14.07 -9.64
N ILE A 334 -8.66 -15.39 -9.86
CA ILE A 334 -7.67 -16.18 -10.61
C ILE A 334 -7.57 -15.70 -12.06
N ARG A 335 -8.69 -15.40 -12.74
CA ARG A 335 -8.65 -14.86 -14.10
C ARG A 335 -7.94 -13.50 -14.15
N LEU A 336 -8.27 -12.60 -13.23
CA LEU A 336 -7.64 -11.27 -13.12
C LEU A 336 -6.13 -11.40 -12.90
N ALA A 337 -5.71 -12.20 -11.92
CA ALA A 337 -4.31 -12.45 -11.63
C ALA A 337 -3.57 -13.09 -12.84
N GLY A 338 -4.24 -14.00 -13.54
CA GLY A 338 -3.75 -14.58 -14.78
C GLY A 338 -3.53 -13.53 -15.86
N MET A 339 -4.48 -12.60 -16.03
CA MET A 339 -4.38 -11.52 -17.01
C MET A 339 -3.27 -10.52 -16.64
N GLN A 340 -3.15 -10.15 -15.37
CA GLN A 340 -2.04 -9.32 -14.86
C GLN A 340 -0.66 -9.97 -15.08
N ALA A 341 -0.58 -11.30 -15.02
CA ALA A 341 0.64 -12.01 -15.38
C ALA A 341 0.89 -12.02 -16.89
N VAL A 342 -0.16 -12.18 -17.71
CA VAL A 342 -0.05 -12.12 -19.17
C VAL A 342 0.46 -10.76 -19.64
N THR A 343 -0.04 -9.64 -19.11
CA THR A 343 0.41 -8.29 -19.50
C THR A 343 1.89 -8.04 -19.21
N ARG A 344 2.50 -8.81 -18.30
CA ARG A 344 3.94 -8.75 -17.97
C ARG A 344 4.86 -9.56 -18.89
N LEU A 345 4.31 -10.38 -19.79
CA LEU A 345 5.12 -11.13 -20.76
C LEU A 345 5.78 -10.21 -21.80
N PRO A 346 6.90 -10.62 -22.45
CA PRO A 346 7.47 -9.90 -23.59
C PRO A 346 6.48 -9.74 -24.75
N GLU A 347 6.55 -8.66 -25.53
CA GLU A 347 5.58 -8.32 -26.60
C GLU A 347 5.38 -9.42 -27.65
N ASN A 348 6.40 -10.22 -27.94
CA ASN A 348 6.33 -11.34 -28.88
C ASN A 348 5.91 -12.68 -28.25
N ALA A 349 5.50 -12.69 -26.98
CA ALA A 349 5.25 -13.92 -26.25
C ALA A 349 3.93 -14.61 -26.63
N LEU A 350 2.93 -13.88 -27.14
CA LEU A 350 1.60 -14.43 -27.45
C LEU A 350 1.50 -14.85 -28.92
N ARG A 351 0.78 -15.96 -29.16
CA ARG A 351 0.41 -16.41 -30.51
C ARG A 351 -0.97 -15.86 -30.86
N ALA A 352 -1.37 -15.89 -32.14
CA ALA A 352 -2.68 -15.42 -32.59
C ALA A 352 -3.87 -16.02 -31.79
N GLY A 353 -3.83 -17.32 -31.47
CA GLY A 353 -4.86 -17.96 -30.65
C GLY A 353 -4.89 -17.50 -29.18
N ASP A 354 -3.76 -17.03 -28.65
CA ASP A 354 -3.70 -16.40 -27.32
C ASP A 354 -4.33 -15.01 -27.37
N VAL A 355 -3.97 -14.20 -28.38
CA VAL A 355 -4.56 -12.86 -28.60
C VAL A 355 -6.08 -12.95 -28.80
N ALA A 356 -6.57 -13.90 -29.59
CA ALA A 356 -8.00 -14.16 -29.75
C ALA A 356 -8.72 -14.52 -28.44
N ARG A 357 -8.00 -15.04 -27.43
CA ARG A 357 -8.56 -15.26 -26.09
C ARG A 357 -8.65 -13.96 -25.30
N LEU A 358 -7.68 -13.07 -25.43
CA LEU A 358 -7.71 -11.75 -24.79
C LEU A 358 -8.91 -10.95 -25.32
N HIS A 359 -9.13 -10.96 -26.64
CA HIS A 359 -10.33 -10.37 -27.28
C HIS A 359 -11.62 -10.87 -26.64
N ARG A 360 -11.82 -12.20 -26.55
CA ARG A 360 -13.01 -12.76 -25.90
C ARG A 360 -13.17 -12.31 -24.44
N LEU A 361 -12.10 -12.26 -23.66
CA LEU A 361 -12.17 -11.84 -22.26
C LEU A 361 -12.50 -10.35 -22.13
N PHE A 362 -11.91 -9.52 -22.99
CA PHE A 362 -12.21 -8.10 -23.05
C PHE A 362 -13.69 -7.83 -23.36
N GLU A 363 -14.26 -8.56 -24.32
CA GLU A 363 -15.64 -8.37 -24.74
C GLU A 363 -16.66 -8.98 -23.76
N THR A 364 -16.40 -10.18 -23.23
CA THR A 364 -17.45 -11.04 -22.64
C THR A 364 -17.24 -11.42 -21.18
N ASP A 365 -16.09 -11.12 -20.55
CA ASP A 365 -15.92 -11.45 -19.13
C ASP A 365 -16.90 -10.65 -18.26
N ALA A 366 -17.52 -11.28 -17.28
CA ALA A 366 -18.47 -10.63 -16.40
C ALA A 366 -17.83 -9.55 -15.51
N ILE A 367 -16.51 -9.60 -15.32
CA ILE A 367 -15.79 -8.72 -14.39
C ILE A 367 -15.08 -7.61 -15.14
N ALA A 368 -15.49 -6.36 -14.88
CA ALA A 368 -14.97 -5.19 -15.56
C ALA A 368 -13.45 -5.03 -15.42
N GLN A 369 -12.86 -5.38 -14.26
CA GLN A 369 -11.41 -5.35 -14.06
C GLN A 369 -10.68 -6.37 -14.93
N VAL A 370 -11.26 -7.56 -15.16
CA VAL A 370 -10.68 -8.56 -16.08
C VAL A 370 -10.72 -8.02 -17.50
N ARG A 371 -11.85 -7.42 -17.91
CA ARG A 371 -11.99 -6.77 -19.22
C ARG A 371 -10.99 -5.64 -19.42
N ALA A 372 -10.84 -4.74 -18.45
CA ALA A 372 -9.89 -3.62 -18.51
C ALA A 372 -8.43 -4.09 -18.56
N THR A 373 -8.08 -5.14 -17.82
CA THR A 373 -6.72 -5.73 -17.89
C THR A 373 -6.51 -6.49 -19.20
N ALA A 374 -7.57 -7.09 -19.77
CA ALA A 374 -7.53 -7.71 -21.10
C ALA A 374 -7.29 -6.68 -22.20
N LEU A 375 -7.95 -5.51 -22.11
CA LEU A 375 -7.67 -4.36 -22.97
C LEU A 375 -6.18 -4.00 -22.91
N ASP A 376 -5.60 -3.86 -21.71
CA ASP A 376 -4.15 -3.61 -21.57
C ASP A 376 -3.27 -4.67 -22.24
N GLY A 377 -3.70 -5.94 -22.18
CA GLY A 377 -3.06 -7.02 -22.93
C GLY A 377 -3.15 -6.80 -24.44
N LEU A 378 -4.34 -6.48 -24.96
CA LEU A 378 -4.56 -6.25 -26.40
C LEU A 378 -3.76 -5.05 -26.92
N LEU A 379 -3.73 -3.94 -26.18
CA LEU A 379 -2.95 -2.75 -26.57
C LEU A 379 -1.44 -3.05 -26.69
N LYS A 380 -0.96 -4.08 -25.99
CA LYS A 380 0.43 -4.54 -26.03
C LYS A 380 0.69 -5.62 -27.08
N PHE A 381 -0.18 -6.63 -27.15
CA PHE A 381 0.04 -7.83 -27.96
C PHE A 381 -0.63 -7.78 -29.34
N ASP A 382 -1.49 -6.79 -29.57
CA ASP A 382 -2.16 -6.53 -30.84
C ASP A 382 -2.11 -5.04 -31.22
N PRO A 383 -0.90 -4.46 -31.37
CA PRO A 383 -0.75 -3.03 -31.61
C PRO A 383 -1.35 -2.55 -32.94
N ALA A 384 -1.56 -3.48 -33.89
CA ALA A 384 -2.17 -3.17 -35.18
C ALA A 384 -3.65 -2.76 -35.06
N HIS A 385 -4.36 -3.31 -34.07
CA HIS A 385 -5.78 -3.02 -33.81
C HIS A 385 -5.98 -2.10 -32.60
N LYS A 386 -4.92 -1.42 -32.16
CA LYS A 386 -4.93 -0.61 -30.93
C LYS A 386 -6.07 0.41 -30.92
N ARG A 387 -6.38 1.03 -32.05
CA ARG A 387 -7.42 2.05 -32.11
C ARG A 387 -8.81 1.43 -32.00
N GLU A 388 -9.04 0.35 -32.74
CA GLU A 388 -10.28 -0.40 -32.79
C GLU A 388 -10.64 -0.91 -31.39
N GLU A 389 -9.68 -1.49 -30.67
CA GLU A 389 -9.89 -1.97 -29.30
C GLU A 389 -10.27 -0.86 -28.32
N LEU A 390 -9.64 0.31 -28.47
CA LEU A 390 -10.01 1.47 -27.65
C LEU A 390 -11.40 1.98 -27.98
N GLU A 391 -11.82 1.95 -29.26
CA GLU A 391 -13.18 2.32 -29.67
C GLU A 391 -14.24 1.34 -29.14
N VAL A 392 -13.91 0.04 -29.09
CA VAL A 392 -14.75 -0.98 -28.42
C VAL A 392 -14.83 -0.70 -26.92
N GLY A 393 -13.70 -0.37 -26.29
CA GLY A 393 -13.62 -0.09 -24.85
C GLY A 393 -14.49 1.08 -24.41
N LEU A 394 -14.59 2.13 -25.24
CA LEU A 394 -15.47 3.27 -24.98
C LEU A 394 -16.97 2.94 -25.05
N LYS A 395 -17.34 1.78 -25.61
CA LYS A 395 -18.73 1.31 -25.77
C LYS A 395 -19.05 0.11 -24.86
N ALA A 396 -18.18 -0.16 -23.88
CA ALA A 396 -18.21 -1.40 -23.11
C ALA A 396 -19.38 -1.55 -22.12
N HIS A 397 -20.01 -0.43 -21.74
CA HIS A 397 -21.06 -0.29 -20.71
C HIS A 397 -20.74 -1.07 -19.44
N SER A 398 -19.53 -0.86 -18.90
CA SER A 398 -19.03 -1.64 -17.77
C SER A 398 -19.47 -1.07 -16.42
N TYR A 399 -19.50 -1.93 -15.39
CA TYR A 399 -19.73 -1.53 -14.01
C TYR A 399 -18.77 -0.39 -13.62
N ASP A 400 -19.30 0.67 -13.01
CA ASP A 400 -18.59 1.89 -12.63
C ASP A 400 -17.69 2.49 -13.74
N TRP A 401 -18.03 2.25 -15.02
CA TRP A 401 -17.31 2.78 -16.18
C TRP A 401 -15.82 2.39 -16.22
N ILE A 402 -15.45 1.27 -15.60
CA ILE A 402 -14.05 0.84 -15.44
C ILE A 402 -13.34 0.65 -16.79
N VAL A 403 -13.98 -0.03 -17.73
CA VAL A 403 -13.41 -0.31 -19.06
C VAL A 403 -13.30 0.96 -19.89
N GLU A 404 -14.33 1.81 -19.85
CA GLU A 404 -14.37 3.10 -20.54
C GLU A 404 -13.29 4.05 -20.03
N SER A 405 -13.14 4.13 -18.71
CA SER A 405 -12.13 4.99 -18.07
C SER A 405 -10.72 4.51 -18.43
N ARG A 406 -10.48 3.18 -18.38
CA ARG A 406 -9.21 2.59 -18.81
C ARG A 406 -8.92 2.85 -20.29
N ALA A 407 -9.94 2.75 -21.16
CA ALA A 407 -9.81 3.07 -22.57
C ALA A 407 -9.44 4.54 -22.79
N LEU A 408 -10.06 5.48 -22.08
CA LEU A 408 -9.75 6.91 -22.16
C LEU A 408 -8.33 7.24 -21.71
N GLU A 409 -7.86 6.61 -20.63
CA GLU A 409 -6.47 6.73 -20.19
C GLU A 409 -5.48 6.27 -21.27
N ALA A 410 -5.77 5.15 -21.91
CA ALA A 410 -4.94 4.60 -22.98
C ALA A 410 -5.02 5.43 -24.28
N TRP A 411 -6.18 6.04 -24.58
CA TRP A 411 -6.38 6.96 -25.69
C TRP A 411 -5.42 8.14 -25.64
N ALA A 412 -5.13 8.68 -24.45
CA ALA A 412 -4.17 9.78 -24.30
C ALA A 412 -2.77 9.43 -24.86
N GLY A 413 -2.41 8.14 -24.89
CA GLY A 413 -1.17 7.65 -25.50
C GLY A 413 -1.12 7.75 -27.04
N LEU A 414 -2.23 8.10 -27.72
CA LEU A 414 -2.26 8.35 -29.17
C LEU A 414 -1.90 9.80 -29.54
N GLY A 415 -1.54 10.63 -28.55
CA GLY A 415 -1.15 12.02 -28.76
C GLY A 415 -2.29 12.89 -29.31
N ALA A 416 -1.96 13.89 -30.13
CA ALA A 416 -2.93 14.88 -30.62
C ALA A 416 -4.17 14.28 -31.32
N LYS A 417 -4.06 13.07 -31.91
CA LYS A 417 -5.18 12.37 -32.54
C LYS A 417 -6.29 11.98 -31.55
N ALA A 418 -5.99 11.93 -30.25
CA ALA A 418 -6.95 11.61 -29.20
C ALA A 418 -7.78 12.82 -28.75
N LEU A 419 -7.37 14.04 -29.07
CA LEU A 419 -8.03 15.26 -28.57
C LEU A 419 -9.54 15.32 -28.86
N PRO A 420 -10.04 14.96 -30.07
CA PRO A 420 -11.49 14.99 -30.32
C PRO A 420 -12.27 14.05 -29.39
N VAL A 421 -11.73 12.85 -29.15
CA VAL A 421 -12.36 11.85 -28.27
C VAL A 421 -12.32 12.34 -26.82
N LEU A 422 -11.14 12.74 -26.32
CA LEU A 422 -11.00 13.20 -24.94
C LEU A 422 -11.84 14.45 -24.65
N LYS A 423 -11.97 15.39 -25.61
CA LYS A 423 -12.85 16.56 -25.45
C LYS A 423 -14.32 16.16 -25.34
N ALA A 424 -14.78 15.23 -26.17
CA ALA A 424 -16.15 14.72 -26.10
C ALA A 424 -16.43 14.05 -24.74
N TRP A 425 -15.48 13.26 -24.24
CA TRP A 425 -15.61 12.57 -22.96
C TRP A 425 -15.33 13.45 -21.73
N ALA A 426 -14.74 14.64 -21.89
CA ALA A 426 -14.58 15.62 -20.83
C ALA A 426 -15.83 16.52 -20.63
N ALA A 427 -16.85 16.37 -21.49
CA ALA A 427 -18.04 17.20 -21.49
C ALA A 427 -18.86 17.05 -20.19
N PRO A 428 -19.62 18.09 -19.77
CA PRO A 428 -20.39 18.08 -18.52
C PRO A 428 -21.45 16.97 -18.40
N SER A 429 -21.94 16.48 -19.54
CA SER A 429 -22.95 15.40 -19.59
C SER A 429 -22.37 14.01 -19.33
N VAL A 430 -21.05 13.86 -19.27
CA VAL A 430 -20.37 12.57 -19.12
C VAL A 430 -20.29 12.22 -17.63
N PRO A 431 -20.56 10.96 -17.24
CA PRO A 431 -20.44 10.50 -15.87
C PRO A 431 -19.06 10.79 -15.24
N PRO A 432 -18.97 10.95 -13.91
CA PRO A 432 -17.76 11.46 -13.26
C PRO A 432 -16.49 10.66 -13.56
N ALA A 433 -16.50 9.33 -13.41
CA ALA A 433 -15.31 8.48 -13.59
C ALA A 433 -14.68 8.56 -15.01
N PRO A 434 -15.42 8.34 -16.10
CA PRO A 434 -14.84 8.47 -17.44
C PRO A 434 -14.53 9.92 -17.79
N ARG A 435 -15.28 10.89 -17.27
CA ARG A 435 -14.97 12.32 -17.44
C ARG A 435 -13.63 12.68 -16.79
N GLU A 436 -13.34 12.12 -15.62
CA GLU A 436 -12.07 12.28 -14.92
C GLU A 436 -10.90 11.74 -15.75
N ALA A 437 -11.03 10.52 -16.27
CA ALA A 437 -10.03 9.90 -17.15
C ALA A 437 -9.75 10.76 -18.39
N ALA A 438 -10.81 11.29 -19.01
CA ALA A 438 -10.69 12.19 -20.16
C ALA A 438 -9.98 13.51 -19.82
N ILE A 439 -10.34 14.15 -18.70
CA ILE A 439 -9.71 15.37 -18.18
C ILE A 439 -8.22 15.16 -17.91
N ASN A 440 -7.87 14.05 -17.25
CA ASN A 440 -6.48 13.69 -16.99
C ASN A 440 -5.71 13.47 -18.31
N GLY A 441 -6.34 12.86 -19.31
CA GLY A 441 -5.79 12.75 -20.66
C GLY A 441 -5.55 14.11 -21.32
N LEU A 442 -6.53 15.03 -21.26
CA LEU A 442 -6.40 16.39 -21.79
C LEU A 442 -5.27 17.16 -21.12
N GLY A 443 -5.06 17.01 -19.82
CA GLY A 443 -3.93 17.61 -19.09
C GLY A 443 -2.55 17.13 -19.58
N LYS A 444 -2.46 15.94 -20.18
CA LYS A 444 -1.20 15.38 -20.72
C LYS A 444 -0.89 15.84 -22.14
N ILE A 445 -1.92 16.02 -22.98
CA ILE A 445 -1.72 16.22 -24.43
C ILE A 445 -2.38 17.47 -25.02
N GLY A 446 -3.10 18.25 -24.21
CA GLY A 446 -3.88 19.41 -24.63
C GLY A 446 -3.12 20.74 -24.65
N GLN A 447 -1.78 20.72 -24.61
CA GLN A 447 -0.98 21.94 -24.58
C GLN A 447 -1.25 22.81 -25.82
N GLY A 448 -1.58 24.08 -25.60
CA GLY A 448 -1.82 25.05 -26.67
C GLY A 448 -3.20 24.98 -27.33
N ASP A 449 -4.11 24.14 -26.84
CA ASP A 449 -5.48 24.03 -27.38
C ASP A 449 -6.48 24.86 -26.53
N PRO A 450 -7.06 25.95 -27.09
CA PRO A 450 -7.95 26.84 -26.33
C PRO A 450 -9.24 26.16 -25.85
N GLU A 451 -9.79 25.22 -26.62
CA GLU A 451 -11.00 24.49 -26.23
C GLU A 451 -10.72 23.51 -25.08
N VAL A 452 -9.50 22.96 -25.00
CA VAL A 452 -9.09 22.17 -23.83
C VAL A 452 -9.10 23.03 -22.57
N LEU A 453 -8.45 24.20 -22.59
CA LEU A 453 -8.42 25.10 -21.43
C LEU A 453 -9.83 25.51 -21.01
N LYS A 454 -10.71 25.79 -21.97
CA LYS A 454 -12.12 26.11 -21.72
C LYS A 454 -12.85 24.97 -21.01
N LEU A 455 -12.73 23.73 -21.48
CA LEU A 455 -13.34 22.56 -20.87
C LEU A 455 -12.82 22.32 -19.44
N LEU A 456 -11.50 22.40 -19.25
CA LEU A 456 -10.87 22.18 -17.96
C LEU A 456 -11.25 23.27 -16.94
N ARG A 457 -11.24 24.55 -17.33
CA ARG A 457 -11.70 25.66 -16.46
C ARG A 457 -13.18 25.52 -16.11
N HIS A 458 -14.01 25.08 -17.05
CA HIS A 458 -15.41 24.80 -16.76
C HIS A 458 -15.56 23.64 -15.77
N ALA A 459 -14.80 22.56 -15.94
CA ALA A 459 -14.78 21.44 -14.99
C ALA A 459 -14.30 21.85 -13.59
N LEU A 460 -13.32 22.75 -13.50
CA LEU A 460 -12.85 23.34 -12.23
C LEU A 460 -13.95 24.16 -11.54
N ALA A 461 -14.66 25.00 -12.30
CA ALA A 461 -15.63 25.96 -11.78
C ALA A 461 -17.01 25.36 -11.46
N THR A 462 -17.33 24.16 -11.96
CA THR A 462 -18.64 23.53 -11.75
C THR A 462 -18.65 22.75 -10.44
N ALA A 463 -19.65 23.03 -9.60
CA ALA A 463 -19.90 22.35 -8.32
C ALA A 463 -20.08 20.81 -8.49
N PRO A 464 -20.06 20.00 -7.40
CA PRO A 464 -19.67 18.59 -7.37
C PRO A 464 -20.06 17.70 -8.56
N PRO A 465 -19.18 16.74 -8.91
CA PRO A 465 -18.33 16.01 -7.95
C PRO A 465 -16.90 16.56 -7.84
N TYR A 466 -16.39 16.61 -6.61
CA TYR A 466 -15.09 17.23 -6.26
C TYR A 466 -13.89 16.55 -6.93
N ASN A 467 -13.96 15.25 -7.23
CA ASN A 467 -12.92 14.53 -7.97
C ASN A 467 -12.69 15.13 -9.38
N VAL A 468 -13.76 15.51 -10.07
CA VAL A 468 -13.67 16.17 -11.38
C VAL A 468 -12.98 17.54 -11.25
N GLN A 469 -13.28 18.31 -10.20
CA GLN A 469 -12.63 19.59 -9.93
C GLN A 469 -11.13 19.42 -9.62
N MET A 470 -10.77 18.41 -8.84
CA MET A 470 -9.37 18.08 -8.53
C MET A 470 -8.59 17.70 -9.79
N SER A 471 -9.12 16.79 -10.60
CA SER A 471 -8.49 16.38 -11.85
C SER A 471 -8.38 17.54 -12.82
N ALA A 472 -9.37 18.43 -12.87
CA ALA A 472 -9.29 19.65 -13.65
C ALA A 472 -8.19 20.59 -13.13
N ALA A 473 -8.08 20.80 -11.82
CA ALA A 473 -7.02 21.61 -11.22
C ALA A 473 -5.62 21.05 -11.54
N SER A 474 -5.44 19.73 -11.40
CA SER A 474 -4.20 19.04 -11.73
C SER A 474 -3.86 19.13 -13.22
N ALA A 475 -4.85 18.94 -14.10
CA ALA A 475 -4.69 19.08 -15.54
C ALA A 475 -4.32 20.51 -15.95
N LEU A 476 -4.98 21.53 -15.40
CA LEU A 476 -4.66 22.94 -15.63
C LEU A 476 -3.25 23.30 -15.13
N ALA A 477 -2.86 22.76 -13.98
CA ALA A 477 -1.50 22.92 -13.46
C ALA A 477 -0.46 22.22 -14.33
N ALA A 478 -0.78 21.07 -14.91
CA ALA A 478 0.09 20.38 -15.88
C ALA A 478 0.26 21.18 -17.19
N LEU A 479 -0.79 21.85 -17.65
CA LEU A 479 -0.77 22.71 -18.83
C LEU A 479 -0.24 24.14 -18.56
N ASN A 480 0.19 24.41 -17.32
CA ASN A 480 0.69 25.71 -16.85
C ASN A 480 -0.31 26.86 -17.06
N ASP A 481 -1.61 26.62 -16.84
CA ASP A 481 -2.64 27.63 -17.02
C ASP A 481 -2.72 28.62 -15.85
N GLN A 482 -1.92 29.70 -15.93
CA GLN A 482 -1.83 30.71 -14.87
C GLN A 482 -3.16 31.43 -14.57
N ALA A 483 -4.08 31.49 -15.54
CA ALA A 483 -5.39 32.12 -15.34
C ALA A 483 -6.26 31.37 -14.31
N SER A 484 -6.03 30.07 -14.13
CA SER A 484 -6.78 29.23 -13.19
C SER A 484 -6.27 29.29 -11.75
N LEU A 485 -5.11 29.92 -11.50
CA LEU A 485 -4.49 29.94 -10.18
C LEU A 485 -5.40 30.54 -9.11
N GLY A 486 -6.10 31.64 -9.41
CA GLY A 486 -7.00 32.29 -8.46
C GLY A 486 -8.14 31.39 -8.02
N GLU A 487 -8.78 30.71 -8.98
CA GLU A 487 -9.88 29.79 -8.70
C GLU A 487 -9.41 28.54 -7.94
N ILE A 488 -8.24 27.98 -8.29
CA ILE A 488 -7.66 26.86 -7.54
C ILE A 488 -7.35 27.27 -6.09
N GLN A 489 -6.84 28.48 -5.86
CA GLN A 489 -6.59 28.99 -4.51
C GLN A 489 -7.90 29.22 -3.75
N ARG A 490 -8.93 29.75 -4.40
CA ARG A 490 -10.27 29.89 -3.81
C ARG A 490 -10.80 28.53 -3.37
N LEU A 491 -10.74 27.52 -4.24
CA LEU A 491 -11.18 26.16 -3.91
C LEU A 491 -10.36 25.55 -2.77
N ARG A 492 -9.04 25.76 -2.72
CA ARG A 492 -8.21 25.37 -1.58
C ARG A 492 -8.70 25.97 -0.26
N ASP A 493 -9.08 27.25 -0.28
CA ASP A 493 -9.43 28.01 0.93
C ASP A 493 -10.88 27.78 1.37
N GLU A 494 -11.81 27.63 0.42
CA GLU A 494 -13.25 27.56 0.67
C GLU A 494 -13.78 26.12 0.71
N THR A 495 -13.06 25.12 0.20
CA THR A 495 -13.52 23.73 0.29
C THR A 495 -13.55 23.30 1.75
N TRP A 496 -14.70 22.81 2.20
CA TRP A 496 -14.91 22.39 3.58
C TRP A 496 -14.33 21.00 3.87
N VAL A 497 -14.12 20.16 2.86
CA VAL A 497 -13.50 18.83 2.99
C VAL A 497 -11.97 18.96 2.94
N GLY A 498 -11.30 18.66 4.06
CA GLY A 498 -9.84 18.81 4.20
C GLY A 498 -9.02 18.06 3.15
N PHE A 499 -9.41 16.84 2.80
CA PHE A 499 -8.76 16.01 1.77
C PHE A 499 -8.58 16.74 0.43
N PHE A 500 -9.61 17.46 -0.02
CA PHE A 500 -9.56 18.18 -1.30
C PHE A 500 -8.66 19.42 -1.26
N ARG A 501 -8.46 20.02 -0.08
CA ARG A 501 -7.58 21.21 0.05
C ARG A 501 -6.14 20.90 -0.34
N GLY A 502 -5.63 19.72 0.03
CA GLY A 502 -4.27 19.28 -0.28
C GLY A 502 -4.01 19.21 -1.78
N GLU A 503 -4.96 18.67 -2.53
CA GLU A 503 -4.89 18.53 -3.99
C GLU A 503 -4.89 19.90 -4.69
N PHE A 504 -5.78 20.81 -4.29
CA PHE A 504 -5.78 22.18 -4.79
C PHE A 504 -4.51 22.94 -4.40
N ALA A 505 -3.98 22.72 -3.18
CA ALA A 505 -2.73 23.32 -2.75
C ALA A 505 -1.54 22.84 -3.59
N GLY A 506 -1.46 21.55 -3.89
CA GLY A 506 -0.44 20.96 -4.76
C GLY A 506 -0.49 21.54 -6.18
N ALA A 507 -1.69 21.62 -6.77
CA ALA A 507 -1.89 22.23 -8.09
C ALA A 507 -1.49 23.72 -8.11
N ALA A 508 -1.88 24.49 -7.10
CA ALA A 508 -1.51 25.90 -6.96
C ALA A 508 0.01 26.09 -6.79
N ALA A 509 0.67 25.24 -6.00
CA ALA A 509 2.12 25.27 -5.81
C ALA A 509 2.87 25.01 -7.12
N LYS A 510 2.41 24.04 -7.92
CA LYS A 510 2.97 23.75 -9.25
C LYS A 510 2.90 24.96 -10.19
N LEU A 511 1.76 25.65 -10.24
CA LEU A 511 1.60 26.87 -11.05
C LEU A 511 2.49 28.02 -10.57
N LYS A 512 2.63 28.22 -9.25
CA LYS A 512 3.54 29.24 -8.69
C LYS A 512 5.00 28.97 -9.04
N ASN A 513 5.43 27.71 -8.93
CA ASN A 513 6.81 27.31 -9.26
C ASN A 513 7.12 27.49 -10.75
N ALA A 514 6.19 27.15 -11.63
CA ALA A 514 6.33 27.38 -13.07
C ALA A 514 6.50 28.88 -13.41
N ARG A 515 5.74 29.75 -12.74
CA ARG A 515 5.86 31.21 -12.88
C ARG A 515 7.22 31.74 -12.41
N ALA A 516 7.73 31.23 -11.30
CA ALA A 516 9.05 31.60 -10.77
C ALA A 516 10.22 31.11 -11.64
N GLY A 517 10.10 29.92 -12.24
CA GLY A 517 11.08 29.38 -13.19
C GLY A 517 11.14 30.16 -14.51
N GLY A 518 9.98 30.57 -15.05
CA GLY A 518 9.90 31.42 -16.24
C GLY A 518 10.49 32.82 -16.03
N ALA A 519 10.36 33.38 -14.83
CA ALA A 519 10.96 34.67 -14.48
C ALA A 519 12.50 34.64 -14.38
N ARG A 520 13.09 33.50 -13.99
CA ARG A 520 14.57 33.33 -13.95
C ARG A 520 15.19 33.02 -15.32
N GLY A 521 14.41 32.49 -16.26
CA GLY A 521 14.86 32.21 -17.63
C GLY A 521 14.94 33.45 -18.53
N ASN A 522 14.25 34.54 -18.17
CA ASN A 522 14.16 35.76 -18.97
C ASN A 522 15.06 36.91 -18.48
N SER A 523 15.89 36.68 -17.46
CA SER A 523 16.85 37.66 -16.91
C SER A 523 18.30 37.42 -17.36
N GLY A 524 18.52 36.67 -18.44
CA GLY A 524 19.84 36.23 -18.90
C GLY A 524 20.20 36.56 -20.35
N GLN A 525 19.48 37.48 -21.01
CA GLN A 525 19.85 38.03 -22.32
C GLN A 525 19.51 39.52 -22.36
N GLY A 526 20.46 40.35 -21.97
CA GLY A 526 20.32 41.80 -21.93
C GLY A 526 21.41 42.42 -21.07
N ASP A 527 22.65 42.28 -21.53
CA ASP A 527 23.76 43.23 -21.36
C ASP A 527 25.10 42.51 -21.60
N ARG A 528 25.52 42.52 -22.87
CA ARG A 528 26.92 42.65 -23.30
C ARG A 528 26.97 43.31 -24.67
#